data_AF-A0A670JHB3-F1
#
_entry.id   AF-A0A670JHB3-F1
#
_cell.length_a   1.000
_cell.length_b   1.000
_cell.length_c   1.000
_cell.angle_alpha   90.00
_cell.angle_beta   90.00
_cell.angle_gamma   90.00
#
_symmetry.space_group_name_H-M   'P 1'
#
loop_
_entity.id
_entity.type
_entity.pdbx_description
1 polymer ?
#
loop_
_entity_poly.entity_id
_entity_poly.type
_entity_poly.pdbx_seq_one_letter_code
_entity_poly.pdbx_strand_id
1 'polypeptide(L)'
;MKLGKAPGPDRLSAKYYKTLKEWLIQPLADVCNNILRGEKAPETWKDASITLIPKLEHDRSDVKNYRPISLLNVDYKILANILANRLKKVLTEYIHKDQAGFHGRHMKDNIRNITDILERLEAKRNCKVLLMFIDAEKVFDNISWLFMERNLERIEVGQELLNSIKAIFFEQKAKIIVNNVVSEEIRIEKLTRQGCPLSPLLFISVLKVLLNMLRKEEEVKGIVVGSKQYQFKAFADDLVLTSQDPETSAIKALEMIQEFEQVAGFKLNKSKTKVLDKNLDNNERRIFIEKTGLTFLKKVKYLGVKLTAKNLKLYKDNYVKEWNKIKINLEIWTNLKLSLMGRISVIKMNVLPKMLFLFQTLPIIDNIKCFKEWQKELSNFIWQEKKPRIKYKLLTDVREREVFPCQI
;
A
#
# COMPACT_ATOMS: atom_id res chain seq x y z
N MET A 1 -12.03 -10.68 13.57
CA MET A 1 -11.28 -9.43 13.88
C MET A 1 -10.11 -9.66 14.84
N LYS A 2 -9.08 -8.80 14.77
CA LYS A 2 -7.89 -8.86 15.65
C LYS A 2 -8.20 -8.26 17.02
N LEU A 3 -7.62 -8.85 18.06
CA LEU A 3 -7.68 -8.33 19.45
C LEU A 3 -6.74 -7.13 19.62
N GLY A 4 -6.97 -6.32 20.66
CA GLY A 4 -6.09 -5.19 21.01
C GLY A 4 -6.18 -3.99 20.07
N LYS A 5 -7.27 -3.85 19.31
CA LYS A 5 -7.56 -2.68 18.48
C LYS A 5 -8.53 -1.75 19.20
N ALA A 6 -8.36 -0.44 18.98
CA ALA A 6 -9.24 0.58 19.53
C ALA A 6 -10.69 0.40 18.99
N PRO A 7 -11.72 0.58 19.85
CA PRO A 7 -13.12 0.52 19.45
C PRO A 7 -13.56 1.78 18.70
N GLY A 8 -14.80 1.78 18.21
CA GLY A 8 -15.44 2.98 17.68
C GLY A 8 -16.08 3.84 18.78
N PRO A 9 -16.96 4.79 18.40
CA PRO A 9 -17.75 5.60 19.32
C PRO A 9 -18.47 4.83 20.44
N ASP A 10 -18.93 3.60 20.16
CA ASP A 10 -19.62 2.74 21.12
C ASP A 10 -18.74 2.19 22.25
N ARG A 11 -17.41 2.32 22.12
CA ARG A 11 -16.38 1.78 23.01
C ARG A 11 -16.37 0.24 23.14
N LEU A 12 -17.14 -0.48 22.31
CA LEU A 12 -17.18 -1.93 22.32
C LEU A 12 -16.04 -2.49 21.48
N SER A 13 -15.06 -3.12 22.14
CA SER A 13 -13.88 -3.66 21.48
C SER A 13 -14.12 -5.05 20.88
N ALA A 14 -13.23 -5.50 19.98
CA ALA A 14 -13.27 -6.87 19.47
C ALA A 14 -13.19 -7.96 20.55
N LYS A 15 -12.70 -7.64 21.76
CA LYS A 15 -12.72 -8.56 22.91
C LYS A 15 -14.14 -8.81 23.39
N TYR A 16 -14.96 -7.76 23.51
CA TYR A 16 -16.36 -7.83 23.93
C TYR A 16 -17.15 -8.82 23.07
N TYR A 17 -17.12 -8.62 21.75
CA TYR A 17 -17.83 -9.48 20.80
C TYR A 17 -17.35 -10.93 20.78
N LYS A 18 -16.04 -11.16 21.00
CA LYS A 18 -15.50 -12.54 21.05
C LYS A 18 -15.86 -13.26 22.34
N THR A 19 -15.87 -12.53 23.46
CA THR A 19 -16.23 -13.09 24.76
C THR A 19 -17.73 -13.42 24.84
N LEU A 20 -18.59 -12.53 24.32
CA LEU A 20 -20.04 -12.69 24.38
C LEU A 20 -20.64 -13.27 23.09
N LYS A 21 -19.83 -13.95 22.26
CA LYS A 21 -20.24 -14.43 20.93
C LYS A 21 -21.53 -15.27 20.96
N GLU A 22 -21.72 -16.09 21.99
CA GLU A 22 -22.85 -17.01 22.11
C GLU A 22 -24.19 -16.28 22.20
N TRP A 23 -24.17 -15.09 22.80
CA TRP A 23 -25.35 -14.25 23.00
C TRP A 23 -25.54 -13.25 21.86
N LEU A 24 -24.45 -12.81 21.23
CA LEU A 24 -24.47 -11.74 20.24
C LEU A 24 -24.60 -12.20 18.79
N ILE A 25 -24.28 -13.47 18.48
CA ILE A 25 -24.29 -13.95 17.08
C ILE A 25 -25.68 -13.84 16.45
N GLN A 26 -26.74 -14.29 17.14
CA GLN A 26 -28.09 -14.27 16.56
C GLN A 26 -28.60 -12.83 16.35
N PRO A 27 -28.59 -11.94 17.36
CA PRO A 27 -28.98 -10.54 17.16
C PRO A 27 -28.20 -9.84 16.04
N LEU A 28 -26.88 -10.08 15.97
CA LEU A 28 -26.05 -9.50 14.90
C LEU A 28 -26.41 -10.05 13.52
N ALA A 29 -26.70 -11.35 13.42
CA ALA A 29 -27.13 -11.97 12.18
C ALA A 29 -28.48 -11.40 11.71
N ASP A 30 -29.44 -11.23 12.62
CA ASP A 30 -30.74 -10.64 12.32
C ASP A 30 -30.59 -9.21 11.79
N VAL A 31 -29.82 -8.37 12.49
CA VAL A 31 -29.52 -7.00 12.01
C VAL A 31 -28.86 -7.02 10.62
N CYS A 32 -27.88 -7.91 10.39
CA CYS A 32 -27.23 -8.01 9.08
C CYS A 32 -28.19 -8.45 7.98
N ASN A 33 -29.09 -9.40 8.27
CA ASN A 33 -30.06 -9.92 7.32
C ASN A 33 -31.16 -8.90 7.01
N ASN A 34 -31.59 -8.12 8.00
CA ASN A 34 -32.54 -7.03 7.81
C ASN A 34 -31.97 -5.95 6.88
N ILE A 35 -30.71 -5.55 7.09
CA ILE A 35 -30.01 -4.63 6.19
C ILE A 35 -29.92 -5.20 4.77
N LEU A 36 -29.65 -6.50 4.64
CA LEU A 36 -29.61 -7.18 3.34
C LEU A 36 -30.96 -7.13 2.60
N ARG A 37 -32.07 -7.20 3.34
CA ARG A 37 -33.44 -7.06 2.83
C ARG A 37 -33.84 -5.60 2.52
N GLY A 38 -32.96 -4.63 2.80
CA GLY A 38 -33.18 -3.22 2.50
C GLY A 38 -33.63 -2.36 3.68
N GLU A 39 -33.61 -2.91 4.91
CA GLU A 39 -33.85 -2.10 6.11
C GLU A 39 -32.67 -1.15 6.39
N LYS A 40 -32.93 -0.12 7.20
CA LYS A 40 -31.92 0.87 7.59
C LYS A 40 -30.86 0.24 8.50
N ALA A 41 -29.60 0.65 8.32
CA ALA A 41 -28.55 0.32 9.26
C ALA A 41 -28.79 1.05 10.61
N PRO A 42 -28.30 0.49 11.74
CA PRO A 42 -28.32 1.19 13.03
C PRO A 42 -27.70 2.58 12.92
N GLU A 43 -28.32 3.60 13.50
CA GLU A 43 -27.83 4.99 13.42
C GLU A 43 -26.40 5.13 13.99
N THR A 44 -26.07 4.34 15.02
CA THR A 44 -24.71 4.31 15.60
C THR A 44 -23.63 3.88 14.62
N TRP A 45 -24.00 3.19 13.53
CA TRP A 45 -23.05 2.78 12.47
C TRP A 45 -22.71 3.94 11.53
N LYS A 46 -23.50 5.01 11.51
CA LYS A 46 -23.22 6.22 10.75
C LYS A 46 -22.20 7.13 11.44
N ASP A 47 -21.92 6.89 12.73
CA ASP A 47 -20.95 7.65 13.50
C ASP A 47 -19.52 7.11 13.37
N ALA A 48 -18.54 8.03 13.35
CA ALA A 48 -17.13 7.73 13.38
C ALA A 48 -16.35 8.71 14.27
N SER A 49 -15.34 8.22 14.98
CA SER A 49 -14.38 9.08 15.67
C SER A 49 -13.08 9.14 14.88
N ILE A 50 -12.67 10.32 14.42
CA ILE A 50 -11.44 10.50 13.65
C ILE A 50 -10.30 10.86 14.59
N THR A 51 -9.24 10.06 14.59
CA THR A 51 -7.97 10.36 15.28
C THR A 51 -6.88 10.66 14.25
N LEU A 52 -5.97 11.56 14.57
CA LEU A 52 -4.87 11.93 13.68
C LEU A 52 -3.59 11.16 14.03
N ILE A 53 -3.00 10.49 13.04
CA ILE A 53 -1.70 9.82 13.17
C ILE A 53 -0.65 10.59 12.36
N PRO A 54 0.44 11.09 12.97
CA PRO A 54 1.48 11.80 12.24
C PRO A 54 2.21 10.87 11.25
N LYS A 55 2.50 11.37 10.05
CA LYS A 55 3.43 10.71 9.13
C LYS A 55 4.84 10.81 9.72
N LEU A 56 5.54 9.68 9.75
CA LEU A 56 6.93 9.62 10.22
C LEU A 56 7.83 10.52 9.35
N GLU A 57 8.84 11.13 9.96
CA GLU A 57 9.88 11.94 9.27
C GLU A 57 9.38 13.25 8.61
N HIS A 58 8.15 13.68 8.86
CA HIS A 58 7.60 14.93 8.34
C HIS A 58 7.41 15.97 9.45
N ASP A 59 7.39 17.25 9.09
CA ASP A 59 7.11 18.33 10.03
C ASP A 59 5.71 18.17 10.65
N ARG A 60 5.66 18.20 11.98
CA ARG A 60 4.44 18.05 12.77
C ARG A 60 3.64 19.34 12.86
N SER A 61 4.21 20.48 12.45
CA SER A 61 3.48 21.74 12.40
C SER A 61 2.46 21.79 11.25
N ASP A 62 2.69 21.03 10.17
CA ASP A 62 1.80 21.00 9.00
C ASP A 62 0.73 19.90 9.13
N VAL A 63 -0.53 20.32 9.17
CA VAL A 63 -1.72 19.44 9.24
C VAL A 63 -1.76 18.43 8.09
N LYS A 64 -1.22 18.75 6.91
CA LYS A 64 -1.15 17.83 5.75
C LYS A 64 -0.28 16.60 6.03
N ASN A 65 0.56 16.65 7.06
CA ASN A 65 1.40 15.54 7.49
C ASN A 65 0.71 14.59 8.45
N TYR A 66 -0.56 14.79 8.77
CA TYR A 66 -1.36 13.87 9.56
C TYR A 66 -2.23 12.97 8.68
N ARG A 67 -2.44 11.73 9.12
CA ARG A 67 -3.38 10.78 8.51
C ARG A 67 -4.61 10.66 9.41
N PRO A 68 -5.80 11.04 8.94
CA PRO A 68 -7.04 10.82 9.68
C PRO A 68 -7.39 9.33 9.67
N ILE A 69 -7.53 8.71 10.83
CA ILE A 69 -8.00 7.32 10.96
C ILE A 69 -9.38 7.35 11.59
N SER A 70 -10.35 6.77 10.89
CA SER A 70 -11.72 6.61 11.38
C SER A 70 -11.81 5.39 12.29
N LEU A 71 -12.05 5.63 13.57
CA LEU A 71 -12.45 4.62 14.53
C LEU A 71 -13.95 4.33 14.34
N LEU A 72 -14.24 3.17 13.77
CA LEU A 72 -15.60 2.70 13.51
C LEU A 72 -15.98 1.59 14.50
N ASN A 73 -17.27 1.49 14.81
CA ASN A 73 -17.80 0.45 15.68
C ASN A 73 -17.48 -0.95 15.12
N VAL A 74 -17.38 -1.90 16.04
CA VAL A 74 -16.88 -3.24 15.74
C VAL A 74 -17.97 -4.05 15.02
N ASP A 75 -19.22 -3.97 15.45
CA ASP A 75 -20.39 -4.51 14.74
C ASP A 75 -20.51 -4.02 13.28
N TYR A 76 -20.35 -2.72 13.01
CA TYR A 76 -20.24 -2.19 11.64
C TYR A 76 -19.12 -2.89 10.87
N LYS A 77 -17.94 -3.05 11.49
CA LYS A 77 -16.79 -3.71 10.84
C LYS A 77 -17.07 -5.19 10.56
N ILE A 78 -17.94 -5.85 11.35
CA ILE A 78 -18.38 -7.22 11.07
C ILE A 78 -19.15 -7.24 9.75
N LEU A 79 -20.21 -6.43 9.61
CA LEU A 79 -20.98 -6.37 8.36
C LEU A 79 -20.09 -5.94 7.19
N ALA A 80 -19.33 -4.85 7.34
CA ALA A 80 -18.46 -4.35 6.28
C ALA A 80 -17.45 -5.42 5.80
N ASN A 81 -16.96 -6.27 6.70
CA ASN A 81 -16.08 -7.38 6.34
C ASN A 81 -16.83 -8.52 5.62
N ILE A 82 -18.09 -8.81 5.99
CA ILE A 82 -18.95 -9.76 5.26
C ILE A 82 -19.21 -9.25 3.84
N LEU A 83 -19.63 -7.99 3.70
CA LEU A 83 -19.86 -7.34 2.40
C LEU A 83 -18.58 -7.29 1.58
N ALA A 84 -17.43 -6.99 2.20
CA ALA A 84 -16.14 -7.00 1.51
C ALA A 84 -15.80 -8.37 0.96
N ASN A 85 -16.02 -9.44 1.73
CA ASN A 85 -15.78 -10.80 1.26
C ASN A 85 -16.72 -11.20 0.12
N ARG A 86 -18.00 -10.77 0.14
CA ARG A 86 -18.96 -11.00 -0.94
C ARG A 86 -18.57 -10.22 -2.20
N LEU A 87 -18.32 -8.92 -2.08
CA LEU A 87 -17.88 -8.07 -3.18
C LEU A 87 -16.57 -8.57 -3.79
N LYS A 88 -15.64 -9.05 -2.96
CA LYS A 88 -14.37 -9.62 -3.44
C LYS A 88 -14.58 -10.78 -4.42
N LYS A 89 -15.60 -11.63 -4.19
CA LYS A 89 -15.90 -12.75 -5.11
C LYS A 89 -16.29 -12.22 -6.49
N VAL A 90 -17.23 -11.28 -6.55
CA VAL A 90 -17.67 -10.61 -7.79
C VAL A 90 -16.49 -9.93 -8.49
N LEU A 91 -15.69 -9.18 -7.74
CA LEU A 91 -14.55 -8.45 -8.28
C LEU A 91 -13.41 -9.37 -8.78
N THR A 92 -13.33 -10.63 -8.34
CA THR A 92 -12.24 -11.55 -8.78
C THR A 92 -12.42 -12.01 -10.21
N GLU A 93 -13.66 -12.16 -10.65
CA GLU A 93 -13.98 -12.46 -12.05
C GLU A 93 -13.94 -11.19 -12.90
N TYR A 94 -14.29 -10.05 -12.29
CA TYR A 94 -14.36 -8.79 -12.99
C TYR A 94 -12.96 -8.15 -13.22
N ILE A 95 -12.06 -8.15 -12.24
CA ILE A 95 -10.85 -7.31 -12.32
C ILE A 95 -9.76 -7.91 -13.23
N HIS A 96 -9.12 -7.04 -14.03
CA HIS A 96 -8.03 -7.46 -14.90
C HIS A 96 -6.75 -7.79 -14.11
N LYS A 97 -5.92 -8.68 -14.68
CA LYS A 97 -4.68 -9.17 -14.05
C LYS A 97 -3.66 -8.07 -13.71
N ASP A 98 -3.71 -6.91 -14.36
CA ASP A 98 -2.77 -5.79 -14.13
C ASP A 98 -2.90 -5.16 -12.73
N GLN A 99 -4.02 -5.43 -12.05
CA GLN A 99 -4.23 -5.03 -10.66
C GLN A 99 -3.67 -6.10 -9.72
N ALA A 100 -2.39 -5.97 -9.40
CA ALA A 100 -1.65 -6.95 -8.64
C ALA A 100 -2.15 -7.10 -7.19
N GLY A 101 -2.59 -5.99 -6.57
CA GLY A 101 -3.07 -5.98 -5.18
C GLY A 101 -4.32 -6.83 -4.90
N PHE A 102 -5.01 -7.29 -5.95
CA PHE A 102 -6.28 -8.02 -5.83
C PHE A 102 -6.16 -9.52 -6.11
N HIS A 103 -5.26 -9.94 -7.01
CA HIS A 103 -5.13 -11.32 -7.51
C HIS A 103 -4.08 -12.17 -6.79
N GLY A 104 -3.76 -11.86 -5.53
CA GLY A 104 -2.69 -12.56 -4.80
C GLY A 104 -1.30 -12.37 -5.41
N ARG A 105 -1.12 -11.40 -6.32
CA ARG A 105 0.20 -10.99 -6.82
C ARG A 105 0.85 -10.13 -5.75
N HIS A 106 2.10 -10.43 -5.48
CA HIS A 106 2.82 -9.75 -4.41
C HIS A 106 3.44 -8.46 -4.93
N MET A 107 3.60 -7.50 -4.02
CA MET A 107 4.34 -6.25 -4.22
C MET A 107 5.69 -6.45 -4.93
N LYS A 108 6.40 -7.55 -4.61
CA LYS A 108 7.65 -7.96 -5.25
C LYS A 108 7.52 -8.19 -6.76
N ASP A 109 6.40 -8.71 -7.24
CA ASP A 109 6.19 -9.01 -8.65
C ASP A 109 6.12 -7.69 -9.45
N ASN A 110 5.51 -6.65 -8.89
CA ASN A 110 5.45 -5.33 -9.53
C ASN A 110 6.83 -4.67 -9.61
N ILE A 111 7.58 -4.70 -8.52
CA ILE A 111 8.96 -4.19 -8.50
C ILE A 111 9.80 -4.95 -9.54
N ARG A 112 9.73 -6.29 -9.54
CA ARG A 112 10.49 -7.14 -10.45
C ARG A 112 10.16 -6.85 -11.92
N ASN A 113 8.88 -6.71 -12.26
CA ASN A 113 8.47 -6.36 -13.61
C ASN A 113 9.06 -5.01 -14.05
N ILE A 114 9.04 -3.99 -13.19
CA ILE A 114 9.63 -2.68 -13.52
C ILE A 114 11.14 -2.79 -13.67
N THR A 115 11.84 -3.51 -12.79
CA THR A 115 13.29 -3.70 -12.90
C THR A 115 13.67 -4.45 -14.17
N ASP A 116 12.92 -5.47 -14.56
CA ASP A 116 13.18 -6.30 -15.75
C ASP A 116 12.92 -5.51 -17.03
N ILE A 117 11.86 -4.67 -17.05
CA ILE A 117 11.60 -3.72 -18.12
C ILE A 117 12.78 -2.75 -18.26
N LEU A 118 13.21 -2.13 -17.16
CA LEU A 118 14.34 -1.20 -17.17
C LEU A 118 15.64 -1.86 -17.65
N GLU A 119 15.91 -3.10 -17.24
CA GLU A 119 17.07 -3.89 -17.66
C GLU A 119 17.03 -4.21 -19.16
N ARG A 120 15.88 -4.71 -19.65
CA ARG A 120 15.69 -5.01 -21.07
C ARG A 120 15.90 -3.79 -21.96
N LEU A 121 15.51 -2.63 -21.47
CA LEU A 121 15.71 -1.35 -22.16
C LEU A 121 17.17 -0.85 -22.08
N GLU A 122 18.01 -1.32 -21.15
CA GLU A 122 19.45 -1.03 -21.20
C GLU A 122 20.09 -1.62 -22.46
N ALA A 123 19.63 -2.79 -22.91
CA ALA A 123 20.12 -3.43 -24.11
C ALA A 123 19.65 -2.75 -25.42
N LYS A 124 18.61 -1.89 -25.36
CA LYS A 124 18.03 -1.18 -26.53
C LYS A 124 18.16 0.33 -26.38
N ARG A 125 19.31 0.89 -26.79
CA ARG A 125 19.64 2.33 -26.64
C ARG A 125 18.70 3.28 -27.40
N ASN A 126 18.06 2.84 -28.46
CA ASN A 126 17.20 3.69 -29.30
C ASN A 126 15.73 3.74 -28.83
N CYS A 127 15.38 3.06 -27.74
CA CYS A 127 14.03 3.09 -27.21
C CYS A 127 13.90 4.17 -26.14
N LYS A 128 13.09 5.20 -26.40
CA LYS A 128 12.68 6.21 -25.42
C LYS A 128 11.62 5.61 -24.52
N VAL A 129 11.73 5.82 -23.21
CA VAL A 129 10.77 5.29 -22.25
C VAL A 129 10.50 6.26 -21.12
N LEU A 130 9.23 6.34 -20.76
CA LEU A 130 8.71 7.10 -19.64
C LEU A 130 8.04 6.14 -18.64
N LEU A 131 8.40 6.26 -17.35
CA LEU A 131 7.66 5.65 -16.24
C LEU A 131 7.11 6.75 -15.35
N MET A 132 5.79 6.83 -15.25
CA MET A 132 5.09 7.77 -14.37
C MET A 132 4.52 7.02 -13.18
N PHE A 133 5.02 7.35 -11.99
CA PHE A 133 4.53 6.84 -10.72
C PHE A 133 3.46 7.81 -10.22
N ILE A 134 2.21 7.50 -10.55
CA ILE A 134 1.03 8.29 -10.26
C ILE A 134 0.66 8.11 -8.79
N ASP A 135 0.56 9.24 -8.08
CA ASP A 135 0.03 9.33 -6.72
C ASP A 135 -1.31 10.06 -6.81
N ALA A 136 -2.37 9.45 -6.28
CA ALA A 136 -3.70 10.04 -6.30
C ALA A 136 -3.96 10.80 -5.00
N GLU A 137 -4.42 12.04 -5.13
CA GLU A 137 -4.62 12.94 -4.00
C GLU A 137 -5.79 12.47 -3.15
N LYS A 138 -5.52 12.09 -1.89
CA LYS A 138 -6.54 11.78 -0.87
C LYS A 138 -7.71 10.97 -1.44
N VAL A 139 -7.37 9.85 -2.07
CA VAL A 139 -8.29 9.08 -2.92
C VAL A 139 -9.66 8.83 -2.28
N PHE A 140 -9.68 8.30 -1.05
CA PHE A 140 -10.92 8.04 -0.33
C PHE A 140 -11.75 9.32 -0.10
N ASP A 141 -11.08 10.46 0.09
CA ASP A 141 -11.70 11.77 0.31
C ASP A 141 -12.11 12.48 -0.98
N ASN A 142 -11.91 11.88 -2.16
CA ASN A 142 -12.20 12.56 -3.42
C ASN A 142 -13.14 11.79 -4.33
N ILE A 143 -13.22 10.46 -4.21
CA ILE A 143 -14.14 9.67 -5.04
C ILE A 143 -15.61 10.04 -4.77
N SER A 144 -16.34 10.29 -5.85
CA SER A 144 -17.78 10.58 -5.85
C SER A 144 -18.58 9.33 -5.48
N TRP A 145 -19.47 9.46 -4.49
CA TRP A 145 -20.38 8.38 -4.10
C TRP A 145 -21.33 8.01 -5.24
N LEU A 146 -21.86 9.01 -5.95
CA LEU A 146 -22.77 8.81 -7.09
C LEU A 146 -22.09 7.99 -8.19
N PHE A 147 -20.84 8.32 -8.53
CA PHE A 147 -20.08 7.54 -9.52
C PHE A 147 -19.89 6.10 -9.07
N MET A 148 -19.51 5.90 -7.81
CA MET A 148 -19.28 4.58 -7.24
C MET A 148 -20.57 3.74 -7.25
N GLU A 149 -21.71 4.33 -6.91
CA GLU A 149 -23.02 3.69 -6.96
C GLU A 149 -23.37 3.22 -8.37
N ARG A 150 -23.24 4.11 -9.37
CA ARG A 150 -23.45 3.77 -10.79
C ARG A 150 -22.49 2.68 -11.27
N ASN A 151 -21.25 2.70 -10.80
CA ASN A 151 -20.28 1.66 -11.13
C ASN A 151 -20.71 0.30 -10.53
N LEU A 152 -21.18 0.24 -9.29
CA LEU A 152 -21.68 -0.99 -8.69
C LEU A 152 -22.93 -1.53 -9.39
N GLU A 153 -23.84 -0.64 -9.81
CA GLU A 153 -24.99 -1.00 -10.65
C GLU A 153 -24.52 -1.62 -11.98
N ARG A 154 -23.53 -1.01 -12.63
CA ARG A 154 -23.00 -1.51 -13.91
C ARG A 154 -22.26 -2.84 -13.82
N ILE A 155 -21.67 -3.13 -12.65
CA ILE A 155 -21.01 -4.41 -12.34
C ILE A 155 -22.04 -5.49 -11.99
N GLU A 156 -23.31 -5.13 -11.79
CA GLU A 156 -24.40 -6.04 -11.45
C GLU A 156 -24.12 -6.83 -10.16
N VAL A 157 -23.63 -6.14 -9.12
CA VAL A 157 -23.28 -6.77 -7.83
C VAL A 157 -24.47 -7.37 -7.05
N GLY A 158 -25.69 -7.22 -7.58
CA GLY A 158 -26.95 -7.61 -6.95
C GLY A 158 -27.55 -6.50 -6.09
N GLN A 159 -28.88 -6.37 -6.13
CA GLN A 159 -29.60 -5.28 -5.46
C GLN A 159 -29.42 -5.33 -3.94
N GLU A 160 -29.44 -6.52 -3.34
CA GLU A 160 -29.26 -6.69 -1.89
C GLU A 160 -27.90 -6.20 -1.40
N LEU A 161 -26.83 -6.52 -2.15
CA LEU A 161 -25.46 -6.08 -1.82
C LEU A 161 -25.34 -4.57 -2.02
N LEU A 162 -25.88 -4.04 -3.12
CA LEU A 162 -25.91 -2.60 -3.38
C LEU A 162 -26.65 -1.83 -2.27
N ASN A 163 -27.84 -2.29 -1.88
CA ASN A 163 -28.63 -1.69 -0.80
C ASN A 163 -27.89 -1.74 0.54
N SER A 164 -27.26 -2.87 0.85
CA SER A 164 -26.45 -3.01 2.08
C SER A 164 -25.27 -2.04 2.11
N ILE A 165 -24.60 -1.84 0.96
CA ILE A 165 -23.51 -0.89 0.82
C ILE A 165 -24.03 0.55 0.99
N LYS A 166 -25.16 0.89 0.37
CA LYS A 166 -25.82 2.20 0.54
C LYS A 166 -26.18 2.45 2.01
N ALA A 167 -26.78 1.49 2.69
CA ALA A 167 -27.23 1.62 4.07
C ALA A 167 -26.11 2.02 5.04
N ILE A 168 -24.87 1.57 4.79
CA ILE A 168 -23.73 1.84 5.67
C ILE A 168 -22.87 3.04 5.23
N PHE A 169 -23.09 3.57 4.02
CA PHE A 169 -22.35 4.70 3.47
C PHE A 169 -23.15 5.99 3.33
N PHE A 170 -24.48 5.92 3.38
CA PHE A 170 -25.34 7.09 3.34
C PHE A 170 -25.37 7.84 4.68
N GLU A 171 -25.42 9.17 4.65
CA GLU A 171 -25.55 10.07 5.82
C GLU A 171 -24.50 9.87 6.93
N GLN A 172 -23.26 9.61 6.54
CA GLN A 172 -22.19 9.41 7.51
C GLN A 172 -21.84 10.69 8.27
N LYS A 173 -21.51 10.51 9.56
CA LYS A 173 -21.14 11.56 10.49
C LYS A 173 -19.80 11.21 11.15
N ALA A 174 -19.00 12.21 11.42
CA ALA A 174 -17.74 12.03 12.11
C ALA A 174 -17.44 13.16 13.11
N LYS A 175 -16.76 12.82 14.19
CA LYS A 175 -16.18 13.79 15.15
C LYS A 175 -14.68 13.63 15.18
N ILE A 176 -13.94 14.73 15.21
CA ILE A 176 -12.48 14.71 15.29
C ILE A 176 -12.09 14.72 16.77
N ILE A 177 -11.16 13.84 17.14
CA ILE A 177 -10.60 13.75 18.49
C ILE A 177 -9.14 14.20 18.45
N VAL A 178 -8.83 15.28 19.16
CA VAL A 178 -7.47 15.79 19.36
C VAL A 178 -7.23 16.02 20.84
N ASN A 179 -6.21 15.39 21.43
CA ASN A 179 -5.87 15.54 22.85
C ASN A 179 -7.07 15.35 23.80
N ASN A 180 -7.90 14.34 23.53
CA ASN A 180 -9.17 14.05 24.24
C ASN A 180 -10.26 15.11 24.13
N VAL A 181 -10.06 16.17 23.35
CA VAL A 181 -11.11 17.12 22.99
C VAL A 181 -11.81 16.62 21.73
N VAL A 182 -13.14 16.62 21.78
CA VAL A 182 -14.00 16.17 20.68
C VAL A 182 -14.55 17.40 19.96
N SER A 183 -14.40 17.44 18.64
CA SER A 183 -14.96 18.51 17.81
C SER A 183 -16.48 18.43 17.69
N GLU A 184 -17.06 19.44 17.06
CA GLU A 184 -18.40 19.36 16.48
C GLU A 184 -18.51 18.23 15.45
N GLU A 185 -19.74 17.82 15.19
CA GLU A 185 -20.07 16.77 14.22
C GLU A 185 -19.94 17.28 12.79
N ILE A 186 -19.25 16.52 11.96
CA ILE A 186 -19.00 16.82 10.55
C ILE A 186 -19.72 15.76 9.72
N ARG A 187 -20.50 16.19 8.71
CA ARG A 187 -21.10 15.28 7.74
C ARG A 187 -20.06 14.85 6.71
N ILE A 188 -20.04 13.57 6.38
CA ILE A 188 -19.14 12.97 5.39
C ILE A 188 -19.92 12.73 4.11
N GLU A 189 -19.57 13.44 3.05
CA GLU A 189 -20.27 13.41 1.75
C GLU A 189 -19.54 12.57 0.69
N LYS A 190 -18.32 12.13 0.98
CA LYS A 190 -17.44 11.41 0.06
C LYS A 190 -17.10 10.02 0.58
N LEU A 191 -16.37 9.25 -0.22
CA LEU A 191 -16.02 7.85 0.04
C LEU A 191 -15.02 7.65 1.21
N THR A 192 -15.18 8.30 2.37
CA THR A 192 -14.16 8.22 3.44
C THR A 192 -14.63 7.56 4.73
N ARG A 193 -14.10 6.35 4.95
CA ARG A 193 -13.75 5.86 6.28
C ARG A 193 -12.41 5.14 6.24
N GLN A 194 -11.31 5.85 6.50
CA GLN A 194 -9.99 5.23 6.55
C GLN A 194 -9.91 4.27 7.73
N GLY A 195 -10.00 2.96 7.44
CA GLY A 195 -10.16 1.90 8.44
C GLY A 195 -11.37 0.99 8.21
N CYS A 196 -12.25 1.32 7.26
CA CYS A 196 -13.30 0.43 6.80
C CYS A 196 -12.72 -0.70 5.93
N PRO A 197 -13.07 -1.97 6.19
CA PRO A 197 -12.62 -3.10 5.36
C PRO A 197 -13.11 -3.05 3.90
N LEU A 198 -14.25 -2.40 3.64
CA LEU A 198 -14.88 -2.36 2.31
C LEU A 198 -14.29 -1.28 1.39
N SER A 199 -13.89 -0.12 1.94
CA SER A 199 -13.43 1.04 1.16
C SER A 199 -12.30 0.73 0.17
N PRO A 200 -11.27 -0.08 0.50
CA PRO A 200 -10.25 -0.45 -0.48
C PRO A 200 -10.80 -1.19 -1.70
N LEU A 201 -11.81 -2.05 -1.53
CA LEU A 201 -12.42 -2.80 -2.63
C LEU A 201 -13.27 -1.92 -3.54
N LEU A 202 -14.00 -0.96 -2.95
CA LEU A 202 -14.77 0.03 -3.70
C LEU A 202 -13.84 0.94 -4.51
N PHE A 203 -12.73 1.37 -3.93
CA PHE A 203 -11.75 2.16 -4.68
C PHE A 203 -11.14 1.35 -5.84
N ILE A 204 -10.82 0.08 -5.59
CA ILE A 204 -10.31 -0.83 -6.61
C ILE A 204 -11.28 -0.97 -7.79
N SER A 205 -12.60 -1.05 -7.54
CA SER A 205 -13.59 -1.14 -8.63
C SER A 205 -13.69 0.14 -9.45
N VAL A 206 -13.51 1.31 -8.83
CA VAL A 206 -13.43 2.61 -9.52
C VAL A 206 -12.15 2.70 -10.35
N LEU A 207 -11.00 2.34 -9.77
CA LEU A 207 -9.71 2.35 -10.46
C LEU A 207 -9.75 1.45 -11.71
N LYS A 208 -10.45 0.32 -11.65
CA LYS A 208 -10.63 -0.55 -12.83
C LYS A 208 -11.24 0.21 -14.01
N VAL A 209 -12.22 1.09 -13.78
CA VAL A 209 -12.88 1.85 -14.86
C VAL A 209 -11.84 2.70 -15.59
N LEU A 210 -11.02 3.44 -14.85
CA LEU A 210 -9.90 4.22 -15.40
C LEU A 210 -8.93 3.33 -16.20
N LEU A 211 -8.50 2.19 -15.64
CA LEU A 211 -7.58 1.29 -16.32
C LEU A 211 -8.17 0.70 -17.60
N ASN A 212 -9.49 0.45 -17.63
CA ASN A 212 -10.18 -0.01 -18.83
C ASN A 212 -10.30 1.09 -19.88
N MET A 213 -10.56 2.33 -19.49
CA MET A 213 -10.55 3.48 -20.41
C MET A 213 -9.17 3.62 -21.06
N LEU A 214 -8.11 3.66 -20.25
CA LEU A 214 -6.73 3.75 -20.74
C LEU A 214 -6.33 2.58 -21.64
N ARG A 215 -6.83 1.36 -21.39
CA ARG A 215 -6.53 0.19 -22.23
C ARG A 215 -7.19 0.25 -23.60
N LYS A 216 -8.39 0.83 -23.68
CA LYS A 216 -9.17 0.93 -24.91
C LYS A 216 -8.68 2.04 -25.84
N GLU A 217 -7.94 3.00 -25.29
CA GLU A 217 -7.38 4.11 -26.06
C GLU A 217 -6.16 3.66 -26.87
N GLU A 218 -6.24 3.77 -28.19
CA GLU A 218 -5.19 3.29 -29.10
C GLU A 218 -3.93 4.15 -29.07
N GLU A 219 -4.11 5.44 -28.77
CA GLU A 219 -3.01 6.39 -28.58
C GLU A 219 -2.19 6.09 -27.30
N VAL A 220 -2.80 5.44 -26.30
CA VAL A 220 -2.12 5.10 -25.05
C VAL A 220 -1.30 3.82 -25.23
N LYS A 221 -0.07 3.99 -25.73
CA LYS A 221 0.88 2.90 -25.99
C LYS A 221 1.83 2.65 -24.83
N GLY A 222 1.90 1.37 -24.45
CA GLY A 222 2.77 0.88 -23.40
C GLY A 222 4.17 0.55 -23.89
N ILE A 223 4.98 0.01 -22.99
CA ILE A 223 6.27 -0.59 -23.36
C ILE A 223 6.04 -1.97 -23.97
N VAL A 224 6.49 -2.18 -25.20
CA VAL A 224 6.42 -3.48 -25.86
C VAL A 224 7.68 -4.31 -25.55
N VAL A 225 7.49 -5.49 -24.95
CA VAL A 225 8.53 -6.48 -24.69
C VAL A 225 8.12 -7.84 -25.27
N GLY A 226 8.77 -8.23 -26.36
CA GLY A 226 8.37 -9.42 -27.12
C GLY A 226 7.01 -9.19 -27.77
N SER A 227 6.05 -10.09 -27.53
CA SER A 227 4.67 -9.97 -28.00
C SER A 227 3.72 -9.28 -27.00
N LYS A 228 4.22 -8.86 -25.83
CA LYS A 228 3.40 -8.28 -24.76
C LYS A 228 3.63 -6.78 -24.63
N GLN A 229 2.54 -6.04 -24.45
CA GLN A 229 2.55 -4.61 -24.17
C GLN A 229 2.24 -4.36 -22.69
N TYR A 230 3.04 -3.50 -22.06
CA TYR A 230 2.91 -3.11 -20.66
C TYR A 230 2.56 -1.62 -20.62
N GLN A 231 1.27 -1.30 -20.48
CA GLN A 231 0.78 0.10 -20.42
C GLN A 231 0.78 0.65 -19.00
N PHE A 232 0.33 -0.15 -18.03
CA PHE A 232 0.21 0.27 -16.65
C PHE A 232 0.29 -0.91 -15.69
N LYS A 233 0.61 -0.60 -14.43
CA LYS A 233 0.54 -1.52 -13.30
C LYS A 233 -0.06 -0.83 -12.10
N ALA A 234 -1.06 -1.45 -11.49
CA ALA A 234 -1.71 -0.93 -10.28
C ALA A 234 -1.43 -1.85 -9.08
N PHE A 235 -1.12 -1.25 -7.94
CA PHE A 235 -1.05 -1.91 -6.64
C PHE A 235 -1.79 -1.07 -5.60
N ALA A 236 -3.02 -1.46 -5.27
CA ALA A 236 -3.91 -0.65 -4.45
C ALA A 236 -4.03 0.78 -5.03
N ASP A 237 -3.52 1.79 -4.32
CA ASP A 237 -3.47 3.21 -4.68
C ASP A 237 -2.25 3.61 -5.53
N ASP A 238 -1.21 2.78 -5.59
CA ASP A 238 -0.01 3.04 -6.39
C ASP A 238 -0.24 2.63 -7.86
N LEU A 239 -0.28 3.60 -8.77
CA LEU A 239 -0.38 3.38 -10.22
C LEU A 239 0.95 3.73 -10.90
N VAL A 240 1.46 2.84 -11.74
CA VAL A 240 2.60 3.11 -12.61
C VAL A 240 2.14 3.05 -14.05
N LEU A 241 2.25 4.17 -14.76
CA LEU A 241 2.05 4.23 -16.21
C LEU A 241 3.40 4.13 -16.90
N THR A 242 3.45 3.33 -17.96
CA THR A 242 4.65 3.11 -18.76
C THR A 242 4.34 3.44 -20.21
N SER A 243 5.21 4.22 -20.85
CA SER A 243 5.04 4.61 -22.25
C SER A 243 6.37 4.59 -23.01
N GLN A 244 6.30 4.19 -24.27
CA GLN A 244 7.41 4.31 -25.24
C GLN A 244 7.34 5.62 -26.06
N ASP A 245 6.27 6.39 -25.90
CA ASP A 245 6.08 7.68 -26.55
C ASP A 245 5.63 8.73 -25.51
N PRO A 246 6.59 9.51 -24.96
CA PRO A 246 6.29 10.54 -23.98
C PRO A 246 5.43 11.70 -24.51
N GLU A 247 5.48 12.00 -25.81
CA GLU A 247 4.90 13.22 -26.37
C GLU A 247 3.43 13.04 -26.77
N THR A 248 3.04 11.83 -27.14
CA THR A 248 1.65 11.52 -27.50
C THR A 248 0.99 10.68 -26.40
N SER A 249 1.45 9.44 -26.22
CA SER A 249 0.82 8.45 -25.36
C SER A 249 0.75 8.86 -23.89
N ALA A 250 1.84 9.42 -23.34
CA ALA A 250 1.86 9.78 -21.92
C ALA A 250 0.98 11.01 -21.64
N ILE A 251 0.93 11.98 -22.56
CA ILE A 251 0.08 13.17 -22.45
C ILE A 251 -1.39 12.77 -22.57
N LYS A 252 -1.74 11.97 -23.59
CA LYS A 252 -3.10 11.45 -23.76
C LYS A 252 -3.60 10.71 -22.52
N ALA A 253 -2.76 9.88 -21.91
CA ALA A 253 -3.13 9.19 -20.68
C ALA A 253 -3.37 10.15 -19.50
N LEU A 254 -2.60 11.23 -19.39
CA LEU A 254 -2.82 12.25 -18.36
C LEU A 254 -4.10 13.05 -18.59
N GLU A 255 -4.43 13.36 -19.83
CA GLU A 255 -5.71 14.00 -20.21
C GLU A 255 -6.89 13.13 -19.81
N MET A 256 -6.86 11.83 -20.15
CA MET A 256 -7.91 10.88 -19.74
C MET A 256 -8.04 10.75 -18.21
N ILE A 257 -6.92 10.83 -17.47
CA ILE A 257 -6.96 10.86 -16.01
C ILE A 257 -7.65 12.14 -15.50
N GLN A 258 -7.40 13.29 -16.12
CA GLN A 258 -8.04 14.56 -15.78
C GLN A 258 -9.55 14.56 -16.11
N GLU A 259 -9.94 13.95 -17.23
CA GLU A 259 -11.36 13.73 -17.56
C GLU A 259 -12.03 12.81 -16.53
N PHE A 260 -11.34 11.74 -16.14
CA PHE A 260 -11.83 10.82 -15.11
C PHE A 260 -11.92 11.48 -13.73
N GLU A 261 -11.07 12.47 -13.42
CA GLU A 261 -11.18 13.30 -12.22
C GLU A 261 -12.54 14.02 -12.15
N GLN A 262 -13.00 14.60 -13.27
CA GLN A 262 -14.26 15.35 -13.30
C GLN A 262 -15.49 14.49 -13.00
N VAL A 263 -15.45 13.22 -13.40
CA VAL A 263 -16.60 12.31 -13.30
C VAL A 263 -16.54 11.46 -12.02
N ALA A 264 -15.38 10.88 -11.73
CA ALA A 264 -15.20 9.93 -10.63
C ALA A 264 -14.58 10.55 -9.38
N GLY A 265 -13.96 11.74 -9.49
CA GLY A 265 -13.21 12.38 -8.40
C GLY A 265 -11.80 11.82 -8.19
N PHE A 266 -11.25 11.06 -9.16
CA PHE A 266 -9.87 10.56 -9.07
C PHE A 266 -8.87 11.67 -9.40
N LYS A 267 -8.44 12.40 -8.37
CA LYS A 267 -7.55 13.55 -8.53
C LYS A 267 -6.07 13.17 -8.54
N LEU A 268 -5.33 13.63 -9.55
CA LEU A 268 -3.88 13.43 -9.64
C LEU A 268 -3.12 14.37 -8.69
N ASN A 269 -2.26 13.82 -7.84
CA ASN A 269 -1.33 14.62 -7.04
C ASN A 269 -0.05 14.93 -7.85
N LYS A 270 -0.03 16.06 -8.57
CA LYS A 270 1.13 16.44 -9.41
C LYS A 270 2.45 16.57 -8.65
N SER A 271 2.43 17.04 -7.39
CA SER A 271 3.66 17.24 -6.60
C SER A 271 4.27 15.94 -6.08
N LYS A 272 3.45 14.90 -5.91
CA LYS A 272 3.90 13.57 -5.49
C LYS A 272 4.07 12.58 -6.63
N THR A 273 3.44 12.85 -7.77
CA THR A 273 3.62 12.08 -9.00
C THR A 273 5.05 12.26 -9.48
N LYS A 274 5.74 11.14 -9.73
CA LYS A 274 7.17 11.13 -10.05
C LYS A 274 7.37 10.54 -11.43
N VAL A 275 8.23 11.16 -12.21
CA VAL A 275 8.55 10.69 -13.55
C VAL A 275 10.00 10.21 -13.60
N LEU A 276 10.20 8.98 -14.09
CA LEU A 276 11.51 8.44 -14.39
C LEU A 276 11.58 8.22 -15.91
N ASP A 277 12.61 8.75 -16.55
CA ASP A 277 12.79 8.60 -17.98
C ASP A 277 14.03 7.77 -18.31
N LYS A 278 14.05 7.27 -19.54
CA LYS A 278 15.21 6.63 -20.13
C LYS A 278 15.33 7.03 -21.60
N ASN A 279 16.53 7.49 -21.96
CA ASN A 279 16.90 7.90 -23.32
C ASN A 279 16.11 9.10 -23.87
N LEU A 280 15.44 9.90 -23.03
CA LEU A 280 14.91 11.20 -23.45
C LEU A 280 16.04 12.25 -23.47
N ASP A 281 15.97 13.18 -24.40
CA ASP A 281 16.84 14.35 -24.44
C ASP A 281 16.31 15.50 -23.55
N ASN A 282 17.06 16.60 -23.48
CA ASN A 282 16.68 17.74 -22.62
C ASN A 282 15.49 18.55 -23.19
N ASN A 283 15.33 18.58 -24.52
CA ASN A 283 14.24 19.30 -25.15
C ASN A 283 12.91 18.55 -24.92
N GLU A 284 12.91 17.23 -25.10
CA GLU A 284 11.76 16.37 -24.80
C GLU A 284 11.32 16.48 -23.34
N ARG A 285 12.28 16.44 -22.40
CA ARG A 285 11.98 16.66 -20.97
C ARG A 285 11.34 18.02 -20.74
N ARG A 286 11.85 19.07 -21.39
CA ARG A 286 11.32 20.43 -21.24
C ARG A 286 9.89 20.54 -21.78
N ILE A 287 9.64 20.05 -22.99
CA ILE A 287 8.30 20.03 -23.60
C ILE A 287 7.31 19.27 -22.72
N PHE A 288 7.72 18.11 -22.19
CA PHE A 288 6.88 17.32 -21.29
C PHE A 288 6.56 18.06 -19.99
N ILE A 289 7.54 18.73 -19.37
CA ILE A 289 7.33 19.54 -18.16
C ILE A 289 6.36 20.70 -18.47
N GLU A 290 6.55 21.42 -19.58
CA GLU A 290 5.72 22.56 -19.96
C GLU A 290 4.25 22.14 -20.18
N LYS A 291 4.01 20.98 -20.81
CA LYS A 291 2.65 20.47 -21.05
C LYS A 291 1.97 19.89 -19.80
N THR A 292 2.72 19.20 -18.94
CA THR A 292 2.11 18.40 -17.85
C THR A 292 2.24 19.02 -16.47
N GLY A 293 3.27 19.84 -16.26
CA GLY A 293 3.72 20.33 -14.95
C GLY A 293 4.37 19.25 -14.07
N LEU A 294 4.67 18.07 -14.61
CA LEU A 294 5.29 16.97 -13.86
C LEU A 294 6.81 17.04 -13.94
N THR A 295 7.48 16.71 -12.83
CA THR A 295 8.95 16.80 -12.73
C THR A 295 9.62 15.45 -12.91
N PHE A 296 10.75 15.46 -13.63
CA PHE A 296 11.61 14.30 -13.80
C PHE A 296 12.53 14.11 -12.60
N LEU A 297 12.64 12.88 -12.13
CA LEU A 297 13.56 12.50 -11.06
C LEU A 297 14.56 11.47 -11.57
N LYS A 298 15.84 11.63 -11.18
CA LYS A 298 16.87 10.62 -11.42
C LYS A 298 16.64 9.32 -10.62
N LYS A 299 15.84 9.40 -9.56
CA LYS A 299 15.60 8.32 -8.61
C LYS A 299 14.21 8.41 -8.01
N VAL A 300 13.47 7.31 -8.04
CA VAL A 300 12.11 7.23 -7.51
C VAL A 300 12.02 6.17 -6.44
N LYS A 301 11.37 6.48 -5.31
CA LYS A 301 10.98 5.47 -4.32
C LYS A 301 9.60 4.94 -4.69
N TYR A 302 9.52 3.67 -5.05
CA TYR A 302 8.29 2.96 -5.41
C TYR A 302 8.20 1.67 -4.60
N LEU A 303 7.06 1.44 -3.93
CA LEU A 303 6.84 0.24 -3.13
C LEU A 303 8.05 -0.05 -2.20
N GLY A 304 8.52 0.95 -1.45
CA GLY A 304 9.64 0.80 -0.51
C GLY A 304 11.04 0.70 -1.13
N VAL A 305 11.17 0.48 -2.45
CA VAL A 305 12.44 0.34 -3.17
C VAL A 305 12.78 1.61 -3.95
N LYS A 306 14.07 1.97 -3.99
CA LYS A 306 14.60 3.06 -4.81
C LYS A 306 15.01 2.54 -6.18
N LEU A 307 14.31 3.02 -7.20
CA LEU A 307 14.53 2.70 -8.60
C LEU A 307 15.25 3.85 -9.31
N THR A 308 16.06 3.51 -10.30
CA THR A 308 16.78 4.43 -11.18
C THR A 308 16.67 3.92 -12.62
N ALA A 309 16.85 4.79 -13.60
CA ALA A 309 16.75 4.42 -15.03
C ALA A 309 17.78 3.34 -15.46
N LYS A 310 18.85 3.20 -14.67
CA LYS A 310 19.86 2.16 -14.78
C LYS A 310 19.86 1.26 -13.55
N ASN A 311 19.94 -0.05 -13.74
CA ASN A 311 19.88 -1.03 -12.65
C ASN A 311 21.20 -1.18 -11.87
N LEU A 312 22.32 -0.69 -12.42
CA LEU A 312 23.66 -0.75 -11.79
C LEU A 312 23.72 -0.22 -10.35
N LYS A 313 22.86 0.75 -9.99
CA LYS A 313 22.87 1.38 -8.66
C LYS A 313 21.88 0.74 -7.68
N LEU A 314 21.12 -0.28 -8.08
CA LEU A 314 20.12 -0.93 -7.23
C LEU A 314 20.71 -1.42 -5.91
N TYR A 315 21.90 -2.04 -5.94
CA TYR A 315 22.60 -2.48 -4.73
C TYR A 315 22.87 -1.32 -3.77
N LYS A 316 23.60 -0.32 -4.26
CA LYS A 316 24.07 0.81 -3.46
C LYS A 316 22.91 1.64 -2.93
N ASP A 317 21.84 1.80 -3.70
CA ASP A 317 20.72 2.64 -3.33
C ASP A 317 19.72 1.99 -2.39
N ASN A 318 19.68 0.66 -2.33
CA ASN A 318 18.75 -0.08 -1.48
C ASN A 318 19.47 -0.81 -0.35
N TYR A 319 20.30 -1.81 -0.68
CA TYR A 319 20.98 -2.66 0.30
C TYR A 319 21.94 -1.88 1.20
N VAL A 320 22.87 -1.11 0.62
CA VAL A 320 23.87 -0.36 1.41
C VAL A 320 23.19 0.70 2.29
N LYS A 321 22.19 1.41 1.75
CA LYS A 321 21.48 2.44 2.52
C LYS A 321 20.66 1.86 3.66
N GLU A 322 19.95 0.76 3.44
CA GLU A 322 19.18 0.11 4.50
C GLU A 322 20.11 -0.51 5.54
N TRP A 323 21.23 -1.09 5.10
CA TRP A 323 22.24 -1.63 6.02
C TRP A 323 22.87 -0.54 6.90
N ASN A 324 23.19 0.62 6.35
CA ASN A 324 23.70 1.75 7.15
C ASN A 324 22.70 2.19 8.24
N LYS A 325 21.38 2.18 7.93
CA LYS A 325 20.35 2.44 8.93
C LYS A 325 20.29 1.34 9.98
N ILE A 326 20.44 0.08 9.58
CA ILE A 326 20.50 -1.05 10.51
C ILE A 326 21.70 -0.89 11.44
N LYS A 327 22.87 -0.55 10.92
CA LYS A 327 24.08 -0.33 11.70
C LYS A 327 23.90 0.73 12.79
N ILE A 328 23.35 1.90 12.43
CA ILE A 328 23.02 2.95 13.40
C ILE A 328 22.06 2.43 14.47
N ASN A 329 21.04 1.64 14.09
CA ASN A 329 20.12 1.05 15.06
C ASN A 329 20.82 0.03 15.98
N LEU A 330 21.73 -0.80 15.46
CA LEU A 330 22.50 -1.76 16.26
C LEU A 330 23.37 -1.03 17.30
N GLU A 331 24.02 0.07 16.91
CA GLU A 331 24.79 0.92 17.82
C GLU A 331 23.91 1.47 18.94
N ILE A 332 22.74 2.04 18.60
CA ILE A 332 21.76 2.54 19.60
C ILE A 332 21.29 1.41 20.52
N TRP A 333 20.97 0.24 19.96
CA TRP A 333 20.45 -0.90 20.72
C TRP A 333 21.49 -1.57 21.62
N THR A 334 22.78 -1.30 21.39
CA THR A 334 23.84 -1.81 22.26
C THR A 334 23.70 -1.23 23.68
N ASN A 335 23.12 -0.03 23.81
CA ASN A 335 22.86 0.64 25.08
C ASN A 335 21.65 0.08 25.86
N LEU A 336 20.81 -0.75 25.23
CA LEU A 336 19.57 -1.27 25.85
C LEU A 336 19.81 -2.41 26.87
N LYS A 337 21.08 -2.74 27.20
CA LYS A 337 21.48 -3.80 28.15
C LYS A 337 20.72 -5.13 27.96
N LEU A 338 20.47 -5.51 26.71
CA LEU A 338 19.71 -6.71 26.36
C LEU A 338 20.50 -7.99 26.69
N SER A 339 19.79 -9.05 27.11
CA SER A 339 20.36 -10.40 27.21
C SER A 339 20.79 -10.95 25.85
N LEU A 340 21.59 -12.02 25.81
CA LEU A 340 22.00 -12.67 24.55
C LEU A 340 20.79 -13.04 23.69
N MET A 341 19.77 -13.67 24.28
CA MET A 341 18.52 -14.01 23.60
C MET A 341 17.75 -12.76 23.16
N GLY A 342 17.75 -11.70 23.97
CA GLY A 342 17.15 -10.41 23.60
C GLY A 342 17.80 -9.82 22.35
N ARG A 343 19.14 -9.81 22.26
CA ARG A 343 19.88 -9.32 21.09
C ARG A 343 19.59 -10.14 19.83
N ILE A 344 19.57 -11.47 19.95
CA ILE A 344 19.19 -12.37 18.85
C ILE A 344 17.75 -12.09 18.39
N SER A 345 16.84 -11.88 19.33
CA SER A 345 15.42 -11.62 19.03
C SER A 345 15.23 -10.28 18.33
N VAL A 346 15.93 -9.23 18.76
CA VAL A 346 15.92 -7.92 18.09
C VAL A 346 16.38 -8.03 16.65
N ILE A 347 17.45 -8.77 16.36
CA ILE A 347 17.90 -9.04 14.98
C ILE A 347 16.81 -9.75 14.19
N LYS A 348 16.25 -10.84 14.72
CA LYS A 348 15.21 -11.63 14.05
C LYS A 348 13.94 -10.82 13.78
N MET A 349 13.56 -9.93 14.68
CA MET A 349 12.31 -9.17 14.58
C MET A 349 12.45 -7.88 13.78
N ASN A 350 13.64 -7.25 13.75
CA ASN A 350 13.82 -5.93 13.12
C ASN A 350 14.75 -5.95 11.91
N VAL A 351 15.86 -6.70 11.95
CA VAL A 351 16.86 -6.70 10.87
C VAL A 351 16.46 -7.68 9.78
N LEU A 352 16.15 -8.92 10.16
CA LEU A 352 15.84 -9.98 9.20
C LEU A 352 14.65 -9.63 8.28
N PRO A 353 13.52 -9.07 8.76
CA PRO A 353 12.40 -8.73 7.87
C PRO A 353 12.74 -7.62 6.86
N LYS A 354 13.56 -6.64 7.25
CA LYS A 354 14.00 -5.55 6.35
C LYS A 354 14.87 -6.07 5.22
N MET A 355 15.83 -6.95 5.53
CA MET A 355 16.71 -7.55 4.53
C MET A 355 15.97 -8.56 3.66
N LEU A 356 15.11 -9.39 4.26
CA LEU A 356 14.28 -10.35 3.53
C LEU A 356 13.37 -9.66 2.50
N PHE A 357 12.79 -8.51 2.86
CA PHE A 357 12.03 -7.70 1.92
C PHE A 357 12.86 -7.30 0.68
N LEU A 358 14.11 -6.85 0.86
CA LEU A 358 14.99 -6.51 -0.25
C LEU A 358 15.35 -7.74 -1.10
N PHE A 359 15.71 -8.86 -0.46
CA PHE A 359 16.04 -10.11 -1.17
C PHE A 359 14.86 -10.66 -2.00
N GLN A 360 13.64 -10.45 -1.52
CA GLN A 360 12.43 -10.88 -2.24
C GLN A 360 12.05 -9.96 -3.39
N THR A 361 12.49 -8.70 -3.39
CA THR A 361 12.03 -7.66 -4.32
C THR A 361 13.06 -7.29 -5.38
N LEU A 362 14.35 -7.42 -5.07
CA LEU A 362 15.46 -7.07 -5.94
C LEU A 362 16.31 -8.29 -6.27
N PRO A 363 16.93 -8.34 -7.47
CA PRO A 363 17.88 -9.39 -7.77
C PRO A 363 19.01 -9.38 -6.74
N ILE A 364 19.36 -10.57 -6.24
CA ILE A 364 20.51 -10.74 -5.35
C ILE A 364 21.74 -10.53 -6.21
N ILE A 365 22.49 -9.49 -5.90
CA ILE A 365 23.75 -9.22 -6.57
C ILE A 365 24.77 -10.10 -5.88
N ASP A 366 25.41 -10.98 -6.65
CA ASP A 366 26.36 -12.00 -6.23
C ASP A 366 27.62 -11.37 -5.63
N ASN A 367 27.48 -10.81 -4.42
CA ASN A 367 28.56 -10.19 -3.69
C ASN A 367 28.71 -10.88 -2.35
N ILE A 368 29.32 -12.06 -2.36
CA ILE A 368 29.62 -12.87 -1.17
C ILE A 368 30.32 -12.04 -0.07
N LYS A 369 31.05 -10.97 -0.44
CA LYS A 369 31.73 -10.09 0.53
C LYS A 369 30.74 -9.36 1.45
N CYS A 370 29.60 -8.88 0.95
CA CYS A 370 28.67 -8.13 1.79
C CYS A 370 28.03 -9.00 2.88
N PHE A 371 27.71 -10.26 2.58
CA PHE A 371 27.19 -11.19 3.57
C PHE A 371 28.18 -11.43 4.71
N LYS A 372 29.48 -11.53 4.40
CA LYS A 372 30.54 -11.66 5.42
C LYS A 372 30.60 -10.42 6.32
N GLU A 373 30.52 -9.23 5.73
CA GLU A 373 30.51 -7.96 6.47
C GLU A 373 29.27 -7.85 7.36
N TRP A 374 28.09 -8.14 6.82
CA TRP A 374 26.83 -8.11 7.56
C TRP A 374 26.85 -9.11 8.72
N GLN A 375 27.33 -10.33 8.49
CA GLN A 375 27.47 -11.35 9.51
C GLN A 375 28.45 -10.93 10.61
N LYS A 376 29.58 -10.30 10.24
CA LYS A 376 30.54 -9.76 11.20
C LYS A 376 29.90 -8.69 12.10
N GLU A 377 29.20 -7.72 11.52
CA GLU A 377 28.54 -6.66 12.29
C GLU A 377 27.43 -7.19 13.20
N LEU A 378 26.61 -8.14 12.72
CA LEU A 378 25.60 -8.81 13.55
C LEU A 378 26.22 -9.62 14.68
N SER A 379 27.32 -10.33 14.40
CA SER A 379 28.06 -11.08 15.42
C SER A 379 28.61 -10.15 16.48
N ASN A 380 29.22 -9.02 16.08
CA ASN A 380 29.73 -8.02 17.02
C ASN A 380 28.61 -7.49 17.93
N PHE A 381 27.43 -7.22 17.40
CA PHE A 381 26.27 -6.81 18.21
C PHE A 381 25.82 -7.92 19.18
N ILE A 382 25.67 -9.16 18.70
CA ILE A 382 25.22 -10.30 19.53
C ILE A 382 26.19 -10.53 20.70
N TRP A 383 27.49 -10.40 20.46
CA TRP A 383 28.52 -10.67 21.46
C TRP A 383 29.03 -9.43 22.19
N GLN A 384 28.50 -8.24 21.90
CA GLN A 384 28.97 -6.96 22.47
C GLN A 384 30.48 -6.78 22.30
N GLU A 385 30.96 -7.03 21.08
CA GLU A 385 32.39 -6.97 20.71
C GLU A 385 33.30 -7.97 21.45
N LYS A 386 32.72 -8.89 22.23
CA LYS A 386 33.46 -9.99 22.87
C LYS A 386 33.64 -11.16 21.89
N LYS A 387 34.64 -11.99 22.16
CA LYS A 387 34.85 -13.23 21.40
C LYS A 387 33.63 -14.16 21.55
N PRO A 388 33.11 -14.73 20.44
CA PRO A 388 32.03 -15.70 20.50
C PRO A 388 32.39 -16.89 21.38
N ARG A 389 31.53 -17.22 22.35
CA ARG A 389 31.70 -18.42 23.19
C ARG A 389 31.10 -19.67 22.57
N ILE A 390 30.18 -19.49 21.62
CA ILE A 390 29.47 -20.56 20.92
C ILE A 390 29.83 -20.47 19.44
N LYS A 391 30.14 -21.61 18.80
CA LYS A 391 30.38 -21.65 17.36
C LYS A 391 29.12 -21.18 16.61
N TYR A 392 29.31 -20.34 15.60
CA TYR A 392 28.20 -19.78 14.81
C TYR A 392 27.29 -20.85 14.19
N LYS A 393 27.86 -22.00 13.79
CA LYS A 393 27.10 -23.14 13.25
C LYS A 393 26.04 -23.64 14.24
N LEU A 394 26.40 -23.79 15.52
CA LEU A 394 25.49 -24.20 16.60
C LEU A 394 24.37 -23.17 16.86
N LEU A 395 24.63 -21.88 16.59
CA LEU A 395 23.61 -20.83 16.73
C LEU A 395 22.61 -20.81 15.57
N THR A 396 22.95 -21.40 14.42
CA THR A 396 22.17 -21.28 13.17
C THR A 396 21.54 -22.59 12.71
N ASP A 397 22.14 -23.74 13.02
CA ASP A 397 21.63 -25.05 12.67
C ASP A 397 20.57 -25.51 13.68
N VAL A 398 19.38 -25.85 13.20
CA VAL A 398 18.27 -26.32 14.05
C VAL A 398 18.54 -27.72 14.59
N ARG A 399 19.29 -28.56 13.85
CA ARG A 399 19.60 -29.94 14.26
C ARG A 399 20.70 -30.02 15.30
N GLU A 400 21.65 -29.07 15.29
CA GLU A 400 22.74 -29.02 16.27
C GLU A 400 22.37 -28.26 17.56
N ARG A 401 21.21 -27.57 17.61
CA ARG A 401 20.74 -26.85 18.81
C ARG A 401 20.31 -27.77 19.95
N GLU A 402 19.90 -29.00 19.67
CA GLU A 402 19.44 -29.97 20.69
C GLU A 402 20.57 -30.45 21.61
N VAL A 403 21.83 -30.17 21.29
CA VAL A 403 23.00 -30.58 22.09
C VAL A 403 23.33 -29.59 23.23
N PHE A 404 22.65 -28.44 23.30
CA PHE A 404 22.79 -27.48 24.41
C PHE A 404 21.48 -27.37 25.19
N PRO A 405 21.25 -28.19 26.23
CA PRO A 405 20.20 -27.91 27.19
C PRO A 405 20.51 -26.58 27.87
N CYS A 406 19.52 -25.70 27.91
CA CYS A 406 19.55 -24.46 28.67
C CYS A 406 20.02 -24.72 30.11
N GLN A 407 21.20 -24.23 30.45
CA GLN A 407 21.54 -23.85 31.82
C GLN A 407 22.13 -22.44 31.77
N ILE A 408 21.30 -21.49 32.19
CA ILE A 408 21.51 -20.35 33.11
C ILE A 408 20.37 -19.35 32.88
#